data_AF-A0A6L7TSD7-F1
#
_entry.id   AF-A0A6L7TSD7-F1
#
_cell.length_a   1.000
_cell.length_b   1.000
_cell.length_c   1.000
_cell.angle_alpha   90.00
_cell.angle_beta   90.00
_cell.angle_gamma   90.00
#
_symmetry.space_group_name_H-M   'P 1'
#
loop_
_entity.id
_entity.type
_entity.pdbx_description
1 polymer ?
#
loop_
_entity_poly.entity_id
_entity_poly.type
_entity_poly.pdbx_seq_one_letter_code
_entity_poly.pdbx_strand_id
1 'polypeptide(L)' 'MQVFTERGYSICENTEKETGYEKVAICARNGLWEHEARQLDDGRWTSKIGEFEDITHPSPEDLTGELYGEVHCIIRRPSA' A
#
# COMPACT_ATOMS: atom_id res chain seq x y z
N MET A 1 7.86 6.38 9.59
CA MET A 1 8.20 4.94 9.60
C MET A 1 8.04 4.28 10.98
N GLN A 2 8.42 4.92 12.10
CA GLN A 2 8.30 4.31 13.45
C GLN A 2 6.87 3.86 13.84
N VAL A 3 5.83 4.63 13.48
CA VAL A 3 4.42 4.32 13.80
C VAL A 3 3.96 2.98 13.23
N PHE A 4 4.48 2.56 12.07
CA PHE A 4 4.11 1.29 11.45
C PHE A 4 4.81 0.12 12.12
N THR A 5 6.07 0.28 12.50
CA THR A 5 6.83 -0.73 13.24
C THR A 5 6.21 -1.02 14.61
N GLU A 6 5.73 0.00 15.31
CA GLU A 6 4.99 -0.14 16.58
C GLU A 6 3.66 -0.90 16.41
N ARG A 7 3.08 -0.86 15.20
CA ARG A 7 1.88 -1.61 14.82
C ARG A 7 2.17 -3.00 14.25
N GLY A 8 3.43 -3.46 14.32
CA GLY A 8 3.87 -4.78 13.88
C GLY A 8 4.13 -4.89 12.37
N TYR A 9 4.16 -3.76 11.65
CA TYR A 9 4.52 -3.77 10.24
C TYR A 9 6.03 -3.77 10.03
N SER A 10 6.48 -4.54 9.06
CA SER A 10 7.87 -4.61 8.60
C SER A 10 7.93 -4.27 7.11
N ILE A 11 9.04 -3.64 6.67
CA ILE A 11 9.27 -3.39 5.25
C ILE A 11 9.26 -4.72 4.50
N CYS A 12 8.61 -4.73 3.34
CA CYS A 12 8.49 -5.87 2.46
C CYS A 12 8.73 -5.41 1.03
N GLU A 13 9.66 -6.06 0.35
CA GLU A 13 9.92 -5.80 -1.08
C GLU A 13 9.02 -6.66 -1.98
N ASN A 14 8.33 -7.66 -1.40
CA ASN A 14 7.42 -8.52 -2.14
C ASN A 14 6.03 -7.88 -2.25
N THR A 15 5.58 -7.66 -3.48
CA THR A 15 4.27 -7.09 -3.78
C THR A 15 3.17 -8.13 -4.02
N GLU A 16 3.53 -9.40 -4.16
CA GLU A 16 2.59 -10.50 -4.41
C GLU A 16 1.74 -10.81 -3.18
N LYS A 17 0.54 -11.35 -3.38
CA LYS A 17 -0.31 -11.73 -2.24
C LYS A 17 0.34 -12.88 -1.47
N GLU A 18 0.57 -12.65 -0.18
CA GLU A 18 1.01 -13.69 0.77
C GLU A 18 -0.17 -14.09 1.67
N THR A 19 -0.50 -15.37 1.70
CA THR A 19 -1.52 -15.89 2.63
C THR A 19 -1.03 -15.71 4.07
N GLY A 20 -1.89 -15.18 4.95
CA GLY A 20 -1.53 -14.91 6.35
C GLY A 20 -0.83 -13.57 6.57
N TYR A 21 -0.73 -12.72 5.54
CA TYR A 21 -0.16 -11.37 5.65
C TYR A 21 -1.07 -10.31 5.04
N GLU A 22 -1.18 -9.19 5.75
CA GLU A 22 -1.73 -7.95 5.23
C GLU A 22 -0.59 -7.07 4.73
N LYS A 23 -0.73 -6.54 3.51
CA LYS A 23 0.25 -5.63 2.89
C LYS A 23 -0.36 -4.26 2.62
N VAL A 24 0.45 -3.24 2.81
CA VAL A 24 0.11 -1.84 2.56
C VAL A 24 1.26 -1.19 1.79
N ALA A 25 0.95 -0.53 0.68
CA ALA A 25 1.86 0.29 -0.09
C ALA A 25 1.73 1.73 0.40
N ILE A 26 2.87 2.34 0.73
CA ILE A 26 2.97 3.73 1.17
C ILE A 26 3.33 4.55 -0.06
N CYS A 27 2.43 5.44 -0.47
CA CYS A 27 2.62 6.31 -1.62
C CYS A 27 3.08 7.70 -1.14
N ALA A 28 4.14 8.22 -1.76
CA ALA A 28 4.70 9.51 -1.45
C ALA A 28 4.97 10.30 -2.73
N ARG A 29 4.87 11.63 -2.62
CA ARG A 29 5.21 12.57 -3.70
C ARG A 29 6.11 13.66 -3.16
N ASN A 30 7.21 13.92 -3.86
CA ASN A 30 8.24 14.87 -3.42
C ASN A 30 8.78 14.59 -2.01
N GLY A 31 8.84 13.30 -1.61
CA GLY A 31 9.27 12.89 -0.27
C GLY A 31 8.26 13.13 0.85
N LEU A 32 7.06 13.64 0.52
CA LEU A 32 5.95 13.78 1.45
C LEU A 32 4.98 12.62 1.27
N TRP A 33 4.55 12.03 2.39
CA TRP A 33 3.51 11.01 2.39
C TRP A 33 2.20 11.60 1.88
N GLU A 34 1.58 10.95 0.89
CA GLU A 34 0.27 11.35 0.35
C GLU A 34 -0.82 10.37 0.80
N HIS A 35 -0.66 9.07 0.54
CA HIS A 35 -1.69 8.09 0.90
C HIS A 35 -1.16 6.66 1.04
N GLU A 36 -2.03 5.76 1.49
CA GLU A 36 -1.78 4.34 1.73
C GLU A 36 -2.73 3.49 0.88
N ALA A 37 -2.22 2.39 0.35
CA ALA A 37 -2.95 1.47 -0.49
C ALA A 37 -2.86 0.05 0.08
N ARG A 38 -3.98 -0.57 0.45
CA ARG A 38 -3.99 -1.94 1.02
C ARG A 38 -4.18 -2.99 -0.07
N GLN A 39 -3.46 -4.10 0.03
CA GLN A 39 -3.69 -5.27 -0.81
C GLN A 39 -4.89 -6.08 -0.33
N LEU A 40 -5.83 -6.36 -1.23
CA LEU A 40 -7.00 -7.19 -1.04
C LEU A 40 -6.66 -8.68 -1.12
N ASP A 41 -7.61 -9.54 -0.74
CA ASP A 41 -7.41 -10.99 -0.74
C ASP A 41 -7.36 -11.62 -2.13
N ASP A 42 -7.88 -10.92 -3.14
CA ASP A 42 -7.76 -11.27 -4.55
C ASP A 42 -6.43 -10.83 -5.18
N GLY A 43 -5.54 -10.23 -4.39
CA GLY A 43 -4.23 -9.72 -4.82
C GLY A 43 -4.24 -8.31 -5.41
N ARG A 44 -5.42 -7.72 -5.61
CA ARG A 44 -5.58 -6.33 -6.05
C ARG A 44 -5.19 -5.35 -4.97
N TRP A 45 -4.95 -4.10 -5.34
CA TRP A 45 -4.63 -3.03 -4.41
C TRP A 45 -5.74 -1.98 -4.37
N THR A 46 -5.97 -1.40 -3.20
CA THR A 46 -6.90 -0.29 -3.03
C THR A 46 -6.17 1.04 -3.19
N SER A 47 -6.79 2.02 -3.83
CA SER A 47 -6.34 3.41 -3.82
C SER A 47 -7.51 4.32 -3.49
N LYS A 48 -7.24 5.41 -2.77
CA LYS A 48 -8.26 6.44 -2.51
C LYS A 48 -7.98 7.68 -3.36
N ILE A 49 -8.92 8.07 -4.22
CA ILE A 49 -8.87 9.35 -4.93
C ILE A 49 -9.78 10.35 -4.19
N GLY A 50 -9.17 11.27 -3.46
CA GLY A 50 -9.90 12.31 -2.73
C GLY A 50 -10.76 11.76 -1.59
N GLU A 51 -11.95 12.32 -1.38
CA GLU A 51 -12.87 11.88 -0.30
C GLU A 51 -13.75 10.67 -0.67
N PHE A 52 -13.65 10.16 -1.90
CA PHE A 52 -14.56 9.14 -2.46
C PHE A 52 -14.16 7.69 -2.15
N GLU A 53 -15.03 6.75 -2.57
CA GLU A 53 -14.93 5.28 -2.44
C GLU A 53 -13.57 4.71 -2.90
N ASP A 54 -13.14 3.61 -2.28
CA ASP A 54 -11.91 2.90 -2.61
C ASP A 54 -11.96 2.33 -4.03
N ILE A 55 -10.96 2.64 -4.84
CA ILE A 55 -10.80 2.11 -6.20
C ILE A 55 -9.83 0.94 -6.16
N THR A 56 -10.10 -0.12 -6.92
CA THR A 56 -9.24 -1.30 -6.98
C THR A 56 -8.38 -1.33 -8.23
N HIS A 57 -7.10 -1.62 -8.04
CA HIS A 57 -6.10 -1.75 -9.09
C HIS A 57 -5.58 -3.18 -9.19
N PRO A 58 -5.35 -3.70 -10.41
CA PRO A 58 -4.88 -5.06 -10.60
C PRO A 58 -3.40 -5.26 -10.23
N SER A 59 -2.58 -4.21 -10.24
CA SER A 59 -1.16 -4.28 -9.90
C SER A 59 -0.69 -3.09 -9.05
N PRO A 60 0.36 -3.27 -8.23
CA PRO A 60 0.94 -2.19 -7.42
C PRO A 60 1.57 -1.08 -8.28
N GLU A 61 1.95 -1.39 -9.52
CA GLU A 61 2.47 -0.42 -10.49
C GLU A 61 1.37 0.60 -10.90
N ASP A 62 0.11 0.18 -10.90
CA ASP A 62 -1.04 1.05 -11.19
C ASP A 62 -1.35 2.03 -10.05
N LEU A 63 -0.71 1.84 -8.88
CA LEU A 63 -0.72 2.81 -7.77
C LEU A 63 0.28 3.96 -8.00
N THR A 64 1.01 3.96 -9.12
CA THR A 64 2.00 4.99 -9.45
C THR A 64 1.56 5.82 -10.66
N GLY A 65 1.78 7.14 -10.61
CA GLY A 65 1.45 8.06 -11.70
C GLY A 65 1.22 9.50 -11.22
N GLU A 66 1.07 10.46 -12.14
CA GLU A 66 0.93 11.89 -11.81
C GLU A 66 -0.23 12.21 -10.84
N LEU A 67 -1.26 11.36 -10.81
CA LEU A 67 -2.44 11.46 -9.94
C LEU A 67 -2.29 10.72 -8.60
N TYR A 68 -1.36 9.76 -8.47
CA TYR A 68 -1.25 8.88 -7.31
C TYR A 68 0.13 8.90 -6.61
N GLY A 69 1.12 9.59 -7.19
CA GLY A 69 2.48 9.66 -6.67
C GLY A 69 3.31 8.42 -7.01
N GLU A 70 4.31 8.12 -6.19
CA GLU A 70 5.17 6.94 -6.34
C GLU A 70 5.05 6.04 -5.11
N VAL A 71 5.04 4.73 -5.33
CA VAL A 71 5.12 3.76 -4.22
C VAL A 71 6.51 3.87 -3.61
N HIS A 72 6.57 4.41 -2.40
CA HIS A 72 7.83 4.64 -1.70
C HIS A 72 8.34 3.37 -1.03
N CYS A 73 7.45 2.63 -0.36
CA CYS A 73 7.76 1.33 0.20
C CYS A 73 6.49 0.52 0.44
N ILE A 74 6.64 -0.79 0.51
CA ILE A 74 5.58 -1.70 0.92
C ILE A 74 5.91 -2.20 2.32
N ILE A 75 4.89 -2.27 3.15
CA ILE A 75 4.97 -2.81 4.50
C ILE A 75 4.00 -3.97 4.63
N ARG A 76 4.35 -4.96 5.45
CA ARG A 76 3.49 -6.10 5.75
C ARG A 76 3.44 -6.40 7.23
N ARG A 77 2.34 -7.00 7.68
CA ARG A 77 2.21 -7.61 9.01
C ARG A 77 1.44 -8.92 8.92
N PRO A 78 1.58 -9.84 9.90
CA PRO A 78 0.72 -11.01 9.99
C PRO A 78 -0.76 -10.60 10.06
N SER A 79 -1.62 -11.18 9.23
CA SER A 79 -3.06 -11.05 9.35
C SER A 79 -3.53 -11.99 10.46
N ALA A 80 -4.28 -11.46 11.43
CA ALA A 80 -4.84 -12.24 12.55
C ALA A 80 -5.89 -13.26 12.07
#